data_AF-A0A435JRE6-F1
#
_entry.id   AF-A0A435JRE6-F1
#
_cell.length_a   1.000
_cell.length_b   1.000
_cell.length_c   1.000
_cell.angle_alpha   90.00
_cell.angle_beta   90.00
_cell.angle_gamma   90.00
#
_symmetry.space_group_name_H-M   'P 1'
#
loop_
_entity.id
_entity.type
_entity.pdbx_description
1 polymer ?
#
loop_
_entity_poly.entity_id
_entity_poly.type
_entity_poly.pdbx_seq_one_letter_code
_entity_poly.pdbx_strand_id
1 'polypeptide(L)'
;MSRHFANEADFHQRIIDNSDAFPALFRGAPAARTLFWAHELTLHDAGRGGGNGSADLMTVDETGMVWLIEVKFNFSLESGTQVWHGQLARYRNALMTMSWQEIVRYTHRFLTGFEQTKPQLPLRKNAGSLDECIGEWLVAAEAEAAPDGSIASIMAERLRSGNFGIMLVSDYFKASDRAAAESFAHTVHGGPVAYAVVNPDETGFHWHVKYFRPGADPGSVISASVTSDFVPEKMQLVTPTRLRSLVSPACRNLLDAIVYPRLHALGWNERHVAKRSAFNAIIPVGGSSIPLLVVGTSELDAKALERHAKIDGGQTLKINPRFKAVLNQTGNLAFVNTYMKRFYELGWRGRRRENKHLRWGVTDISAEEISASEAAMIYYPVEDQRDHSGREGDAENLSNFFAAFDEMIASMPKATLAGG
;
A
#
# COMPACT_ATOMS: atom_id res chain seq x y z
N MET A 1 -3.85 -6.12 -3.53
CA MET A 1 -2.78 -6.73 -2.75
C MET A 1 -2.17 -7.83 -3.57
N SER A 2 -0.85 -7.98 -3.55
CA SER A 2 -0.25 -9.29 -3.81
C SER A 2 -0.96 -10.34 -2.97
N ARG A 3 -1.30 -11.48 -3.58
CA ARG A 3 -1.98 -12.60 -2.92
C ARG A 3 -1.17 -13.18 -1.74
N HIS A 4 0.07 -12.72 -1.51
CA HIS A 4 1.07 -13.42 -0.72
C HIS A 4 1.68 -12.61 0.44
N PHE A 5 1.42 -11.29 0.53
CA PHE A 5 2.00 -10.46 1.60
C PHE A 5 0.91 -9.75 2.41
N ALA A 6 1.04 -9.81 3.74
CA ALA A 6 0.12 -9.18 4.67
C ALA A 6 0.23 -7.66 4.65
N ASN A 7 1.43 -7.09 4.58
CA ASN A 7 1.66 -5.64 4.51
C ASN A 7 3.07 -5.35 3.98
N GLU A 8 3.43 -4.06 3.90
CA GLU A 8 4.77 -3.62 3.47
C GLU A 8 5.90 -4.19 4.35
N ALA A 9 5.74 -4.22 5.67
CA ALA A 9 6.75 -4.80 6.56
C ALA A 9 6.86 -6.33 6.41
N ASP A 10 5.74 -7.03 6.19
CA ASP A 10 5.76 -8.46 5.82
C ASP A 10 6.45 -8.66 4.46
N PHE A 11 6.21 -7.77 3.48
CA PHE A 11 6.88 -7.84 2.19
C PHE A 11 8.39 -7.62 2.34
N HIS A 12 8.81 -6.63 3.13
CA HIS A 12 10.22 -6.39 3.46
C HIS A 12 10.83 -7.61 4.15
N GLN A 13 10.15 -8.15 5.17
CA GLN A 13 10.63 -9.32 5.91
C GLN A 13 10.74 -10.54 5.00
N ARG A 14 9.79 -10.78 4.09
CA ARG A 14 9.86 -11.90 3.14
C ARG A 14 11.03 -11.74 2.17
N ILE A 15 11.33 -10.52 1.72
CA ILE A 15 12.52 -10.25 0.90
C ILE A 15 13.78 -10.56 1.70
N ILE A 16 13.86 -10.11 2.95
CA ILE A 16 14.99 -10.36 3.86
C ILE A 16 15.18 -11.85 4.13
N ASP A 17 14.10 -12.58 4.40
CA ASP A 17 14.08 -14.02 4.70
C ASP A 17 14.51 -14.88 3.49
N ASN A 18 14.41 -14.35 2.27
CA ASN A 18 14.72 -15.05 1.03
C ASN A 18 15.96 -14.44 0.34
N SER A 19 16.99 -14.08 1.12
CA SER A 19 18.24 -13.52 0.59
C SER A 19 18.93 -14.42 -0.43
N ASP A 20 18.82 -15.74 -0.28
CA ASP A 20 19.39 -16.71 -1.23
C ASP A 20 18.66 -16.71 -2.58
N ALA A 21 17.41 -16.27 -2.62
CA ALA A 21 16.64 -16.09 -3.84
C ALA A 21 16.98 -14.76 -4.55
N PHE A 22 17.79 -13.88 -3.95
CA PHE A 22 18.17 -12.61 -4.56
C PHE A 22 18.87 -12.86 -5.92
N PRO A 23 18.40 -12.30 -7.05
CA PRO A 23 18.85 -12.75 -8.37
C PRO A 23 20.37 -12.68 -8.57
N ALA A 24 20.96 -13.79 -9.05
CA ALA A 24 22.41 -13.90 -9.30
C ALA A 24 22.96 -12.79 -10.22
N LEU A 25 22.12 -12.24 -11.11
CA LEU A 25 22.49 -11.14 -12.01
C LEU A 25 22.78 -9.81 -11.29
N PHE A 26 22.32 -9.67 -10.04
CA PHE A 26 22.56 -8.49 -9.20
C PHE A 26 23.80 -8.63 -8.33
N ARG A 27 24.36 -9.83 -8.25
CA ARG A 27 25.52 -10.14 -7.42
C ARG A 27 26.79 -9.85 -8.23
N GLY A 28 27.86 -9.44 -7.58
CA GLY A 28 29.17 -9.26 -8.20
C GLY A 28 29.78 -10.59 -8.65
N ALA A 29 29.37 -11.71 -8.04
CA ALA A 29 29.61 -13.05 -8.56
C ALA A 29 28.31 -13.89 -8.47
N PRO A 30 27.97 -14.73 -9.48
CA PRO A 30 26.70 -15.47 -9.50
C PRO A 30 26.47 -16.37 -8.27
N ALA A 31 27.54 -16.90 -7.68
CA ALA A 31 27.49 -17.77 -6.51
C ALA A 31 27.58 -17.02 -5.17
N ALA A 32 27.86 -15.72 -5.18
CA ALA A 32 28.00 -14.94 -3.95
C ALA A 32 26.68 -14.95 -3.17
N ARG A 33 26.72 -14.96 -1.84
CA ARG A 33 25.52 -14.80 -1.01
C ARG A 33 25.25 -13.32 -0.73
N THR A 34 24.01 -13.02 -0.37
CA THR A 34 23.55 -11.64 -0.13
C THR A 34 23.19 -11.46 1.34
N LEU A 35 23.66 -10.36 1.92
CA LEU A 35 23.29 -9.87 3.24
C LEU A 35 22.42 -8.62 3.11
N PHE A 36 21.25 -8.61 3.76
CA PHE A 36 20.53 -7.38 4.06
C PHE A 36 21.15 -6.76 5.31
N TRP A 37 21.69 -5.54 5.18
CA TRP A 37 22.44 -4.89 6.26
C TRP A 37 21.81 -3.59 6.76
N ALA A 38 20.78 -3.08 6.09
CA ALA A 38 19.98 -1.96 6.58
C ALA A 38 18.51 -2.13 6.19
N HIS A 39 17.62 -1.64 7.04
CA HIS A 39 16.19 -1.47 6.77
C HIS A 39 15.76 -0.09 7.30
N GLU A 40 14.89 0.62 6.57
CA GLU A 40 14.41 1.97 6.93
C GLU A 40 15.58 2.93 7.29
N LEU A 41 16.63 2.91 6.46
CA LEU A 41 17.84 3.69 6.64
C LEU A 41 17.50 5.18 6.51
N THR A 42 17.68 5.93 7.60
CA THR A 42 17.46 7.38 7.60
C THR A 42 18.50 8.08 6.73
N LEU A 43 18.04 8.82 5.73
CA LEU A 43 18.86 9.60 4.81
C LEU A 43 18.61 11.10 4.99
N HIS A 44 19.63 11.84 5.42
CA HIS A 44 19.52 13.28 5.66
C HIS A 44 19.27 14.04 4.35
N ASP A 45 18.42 15.08 4.42
CA ASP A 45 18.01 15.95 3.31
C ASP A 45 17.39 15.23 2.09
N ALA A 46 17.03 13.95 2.24
CA ALA A 46 16.53 13.12 1.15
C ALA A 46 14.99 13.07 1.06
N GLY A 47 14.31 13.68 2.03
CA GLY A 47 12.85 13.79 2.13
C GLY A 47 12.27 14.90 1.26
N ARG A 48 10.93 14.95 1.18
CA ARG A 48 10.25 16.05 0.46
C ARG A 48 10.46 17.36 1.20
N GLY A 49 10.89 18.40 0.48
CA GLY A 49 11.09 19.74 1.05
C GLY A 49 12.33 19.90 1.94
N GLY A 50 13.32 19.00 1.82
CA GLY A 50 14.58 19.09 2.58
C GLY A 50 14.54 18.42 3.96
N GLY A 51 13.53 17.60 4.25
CA GLY A 51 13.51 16.74 5.45
C GLY A 51 14.32 15.46 5.28
N ASN A 52 14.29 14.56 6.27
CA ASN A 52 14.88 13.23 6.15
C ASN A 52 14.04 12.32 5.23
N GLY A 53 14.72 11.46 4.47
CA GLY A 53 14.14 10.30 3.79
C GLY A 53 14.41 9.01 4.57
N SER A 54 13.78 7.91 4.14
CA SER A 54 14.01 6.57 4.67
C SER A 54 14.14 5.62 3.48
N ALA A 55 15.30 4.98 3.34
CA ALA A 55 15.51 3.95 2.31
C ALA A 55 15.10 2.58 2.86
N ASP A 56 14.24 1.87 2.12
CA ASP A 56 13.59 0.67 2.65
C ASP A 56 14.57 -0.44 3.00
N LEU A 57 15.47 -0.81 2.08
CA LEU A 57 16.41 -1.91 2.26
C LEU A 57 17.78 -1.61 1.63
N MET A 58 18.84 -2.07 2.28
CA MET A 58 20.20 -2.10 1.72
C MET A 58 20.75 -3.51 1.75
N THR A 59 21.40 -3.93 0.66
CA THR A 59 22.11 -5.22 0.58
C THR A 59 23.58 -5.07 0.27
N VAL A 60 24.34 -6.09 0.61
CA VAL A 60 25.72 -6.30 0.19
C VAL A 60 25.94 -7.78 -0.11
N ASP A 61 26.81 -8.12 -1.05
CA ASP A 61 27.27 -9.49 -1.26
C ASP A 61 28.74 -9.70 -0.88
N GLU A 62 29.22 -10.94 -1.02
CA GLU A 62 30.59 -11.33 -0.66
C GLU A 62 31.67 -10.58 -1.45
N THR A 63 31.32 -10.00 -2.60
CA THR A 63 32.22 -9.18 -3.43
C THR A 63 32.17 -7.69 -3.07
N GLY A 64 31.32 -7.32 -2.11
CA GLY A 64 31.04 -5.94 -1.73
C GLY A 64 30.10 -5.21 -2.70
N MET A 65 29.35 -5.91 -3.55
CA MET A 65 28.33 -5.27 -4.40
C MET A 65 27.15 -4.81 -3.55
N VAL A 66 26.88 -3.51 -3.52
CA VAL A 66 25.83 -2.89 -2.72
C VAL A 66 24.60 -2.58 -3.56
N TRP A 67 23.41 -2.82 -3.02
CA TRP A 67 22.16 -2.32 -3.62
C TRP A 67 21.35 -1.49 -2.62
N LEU A 68 20.89 -0.33 -3.09
CA LEU A 68 19.74 0.39 -2.53
C LEU A 68 18.47 -0.20 -3.13
N ILE A 69 17.58 -0.69 -2.29
CA ILE A 69 16.31 -1.31 -2.71
C ILE A 69 15.16 -0.53 -2.09
N GLU A 70 14.36 0.09 -2.95
CA GLU A 70 13.05 0.65 -2.59
C GLU A 70 11.98 -0.41 -2.86
N VAL A 71 11.11 -0.64 -1.89
CA VAL A 71 10.01 -1.60 -1.98
C VAL A 71 8.70 -0.83 -2.04
N LYS A 72 7.85 -1.17 -3.03
CA LYS A 72 6.51 -0.61 -3.15
C LYS A 72 5.48 -1.71 -3.04
N PHE A 73 4.65 -1.62 -2.01
CA PHE A 73 3.57 -2.55 -1.75
C PHE A 73 2.20 -1.98 -2.16
N ASN A 74 1.40 -2.76 -2.90
CA ASN A 74 -0.04 -2.56 -3.11
C ASN A 74 -0.47 -1.18 -3.63
N PHE A 75 0.41 -0.49 -4.36
CA PHE A 75 0.28 0.90 -4.83
C PHE A 75 -0.27 1.89 -3.79
N SER A 76 0.65 2.63 -3.18
CA SER A 76 0.42 4.04 -2.89
C SER A 76 0.24 4.82 -4.21
N LEU A 77 -0.27 6.05 -4.15
CA LEU A 77 -0.40 6.97 -5.29
C LEU A 77 0.94 7.36 -5.96
N GLU A 78 2.06 6.77 -5.52
CA GLU A 78 3.43 7.13 -5.89
C GLU A 78 4.00 6.07 -6.82
N SER A 79 4.28 6.46 -8.07
CA SER A 79 4.82 5.54 -9.07
C SER A 79 5.48 6.30 -10.22
N GLY A 80 6.20 5.57 -11.06
CA GLY A 80 6.90 6.08 -12.24
C GLY A 80 7.94 7.12 -11.85
N THR A 81 7.91 8.25 -12.55
CA THR A 81 8.88 9.33 -12.41
C THR A 81 9.01 9.86 -10.99
N GLN A 82 7.94 9.87 -10.18
CA GLN A 82 8.00 10.39 -8.82
C GLN A 82 8.88 9.53 -7.89
N VAL A 83 8.81 8.21 -8.03
CA VAL A 83 9.64 7.30 -7.22
C VAL A 83 11.08 7.35 -7.73
N TRP A 84 11.28 7.12 -9.03
CA TRP A 84 12.61 7.07 -9.63
C TRP A 84 13.35 8.43 -9.57
N HIS A 85 12.80 9.46 -10.19
CA HIS A 85 13.46 10.76 -10.31
C HIS A 85 13.20 11.70 -9.13
N GLY A 86 12.17 11.42 -8.32
CA GLY A 86 11.92 12.15 -7.09
C GLY A 86 12.64 11.51 -5.91
N GLN A 87 12.23 10.32 -5.51
CA GLN A 87 12.67 9.68 -4.26
C GLN A 87 14.07 9.06 -4.40
N LEU A 88 14.26 8.11 -5.32
CA LEU A 88 15.50 7.37 -5.50
C LEU A 88 16.67 8.27 -5.92
N ALA A 89 16.42 9.31 -6.73
CA ALA A 89 17.43 10.32 -7.05
C ALA A 89 17.97 11.05 -5.81
N ARG A 90 17.08 11.42 -4.87
CA ARG A 90 17.49 12.05 -3.60
C ARG A 90 18.22 11.06 -2.70
N TYR A 91 17.75 9.81 -2.63
CA TYR A 91 18.39 8.77 -1.82
C TYR A 91 19.80 8.47 -2.29
N ARG A 92 19.98 8.34 -3.61
CA ARG A 92 21.29 8.24 -4.25
C ARG A 92 22.22 9.37 -3.82
N ASN A 93 21.78 10.61 -3.93
CA ASN A 93 22.61 11.77 -3.61
C ASN A 93 22.98 11.79 -2.11
N ALA A 94 22.03 11.50 -1.23
CA ALA A 94 22.29 11.42 0.22
C ALA A 94 23.32 10.33 0.56
N LEU A 95 23.21 9.13 -0.02
CA LEU A 95 24.17 8.05 0.19
C LEU A 95 25.60 8.40 -0.29
N MET A 96 25.72 9.21 -1.33
CA MET A 96 27.02 9.65 -1.85
C MET A 96 27.68 10.74 -0.98
N THR A 97 26.88 11.51 -0.23
CA THR A 97 27.37 12.66 0.55
C THR A 97 27.44 12.42 2.05
N MET A 98 26.62 11.53 2.60
CA MET A 98 26.63 11.18 4.02
C MET A 98 27.96 10.51 4.42
N SER A 99 28.41 10.77 5.65
CA SER A 99 29.60 10.10 6.16
C SER A 99 29.30 8.61 6.39
N TRP A 100 30.33 7.78 6.21
CA TRP A 100 30.21 6.34 6.44
C TRP A 100 29.76 6.02 7.88
N GLN A 101 30.28 6.78 8.86
CA GLN A 101 29.93 6.63 10.26
C GLN A 101 28.44 6.91 10.53
N GLU A 102 27.84 7.88 9.85
CA GLU A 102 26.40 8.16 9.96
C GLU A 102 25.57 7.00 9.42
N ILE A 103 25.95 6.45 8.26
CA ILE A 103 25.28 5.30 7.64
C ILE A 103 25.34 4.09 8.59
N VAL A 104 26.53 3.76 9.09
CA VAL A 104 26.75 2.62 10.01
C VAL A 104 25.98 2.79 11.33
N ARG A 105 25.82 4.01 11.84
CA ARG A 105 25.07 4.25 13.08
C ARG A 105 23.61 3.81 12.97
N TYR A 106 22.99 3.98 11.79
CA TYR A 106 21.59 3.59 11.59
C TYR A 106 21.42 2.08 11.38
N THR A 107 22.42 1.41 10.82
CA THR A 107 22.33 -0.03 10.50
C THR A 107 22.45 -0.93 11.72
N HIS A 108 23.09 -0.43 12.79
CA HIS A 108 23.30 -1.17 14.03
C HIS A 108 21.99 -1.69 14.64
N ARG A 109 20.92 -0.87 14.65
CA ARG A 109 19.61 -1.24 15.24
C ARG A 109 18.94 -2.39 14.49
N PHE A 110 19.01 -2.38 13.16
CA PHE A 110 18.47 -3.43 12.30
C PHE A 110 19.25 -4.74 12.49
N LEU A 111 20.58 -4.68 12.41
CA LEU A 111 21.46 -5.84 12.52
C LEU A 111 21.40 -6.53 13.90
N THR A 112 21.17 -5.76 14.97
CA THR A 112 21.05 -6.29 16.34
C THR A 112 19.62 -6.68 16.73
N GLY A 113 18.66 -6.60 15.79
CA GLY A 113 17.30 -7.09 15.97
C GLY A 113 16.41 -6.23 16.88
N PHE A 114 16.70 -4.92 17.00
CA PHE A 114 15.84 -3.96 17.70
C PHE A 114 14.74 -3.36 16.80
N GLU A 115 14.68 -3.77 15.54
CA GLU A 115 13.60 -3.46 14.61
C GLU A 115 12.57 -4.59 14.54
N GLN A 116 11.37 -4.27 14.05
CA GLN A 116 10.32 -5.28 13.84
C GLN A 116 10.71 -6.27 12.75
N THR A 117 11.43 -5.80 11.73
CA THR A 117 12.10 -6.64 10.73
C THR A 117 13.52 -6.95 11.20
N LYS A 118 14.04 -8.11 10.80
CA LYS A 118 15.39 -8.54 11.20
C LYS A 118 16.00 -9.47 10.16
N PRO A 119 17.34 -9.43 9.97
CA PRO A 119 18.02 -10.43 9.17
C PRO A 119 17.94 -11.81 9.83
N GLN A 120 17.89 -12.88 9.03
CA GLN A 120 17.94 -14.28 9.49
C GLN A 120 19.36 -14.71 9.84
N LEU A 121 20.09 -13.86 10.56
CA LEU A 121 21.43 -14.16 11.04
C LEU A 121 21.44 -14.10 12.56
N PRO A 122 21.97 -15.13 13.25
CA PRO A 122 22.18 -15.09 14.68
C PRO A 122 23.41 -14.20 14.97
N LEU A 123 23.33 -12.91 14.63
CA LEU A 123 24.34 -11.94 15.01
C LEU A 123 24.30 -11.76 16.53
N ARG A 124 25.49 -11.67 17.15
CA ARG A 124 25.54 -11.40 18.59
C ARG A 124 24.95 -10.01 18.86
N LYS A 125 24.07 -9.91 19.86
CA LYS A 125 23.44 -8.64 20.28
C LYS A 125 24.44 -7.52 20.66
N ASN A 126 25.71 -7.88 20.90
CA ASN A 126 26.78 -6.99 21.32
C ASN A 126 27.82 -6.72 20.21
N ALA A 127 27.56 -7.05 18.95
CA ALA A 127 28.45 -6.67 17.85
C ALA A 127 28.67 -5.14 17.86
N GLY A 128 29.93 -4.72 17.94
CA GLY A 128 30.35 -3.34 18.16
C GLY A 128 30.58 -2.56 16.86
N SER A 129 30.63 -3.23 15.71
CA SER A 129 30.85 -2.60 14.40
C SER A 129 30.20 -3.36 13.24
N LEU A 130 30.04 -2.68 12.10
CA LEU A 130 29.55 -3.31 10.86
C LEU A 130 30.54 -4.36 10.32
N ASP A 131 31.85 -4.14 10.45
CA ASP A 131 32.87 -5.13 10.06
C ASP A 131 32.74 -6.43 10.86
N GLU A 132 32.45 -6.35 12.16
CA GLU A 132 32.17 -7.53 12.98
C GLU A 132 30.93 -8.28 12.51
N CYS A 133 29.83 -7.57 12.23
CA CYS A 133 28.60 -8.18 11.70
C CYS A 133 28.83 -8.88 10.35
N ILE A 134 29.58 -8.23 9.44
CA ILE A 134 29.92 -8.81 8.14
C ILE A 134 30.83 -10.04 8.31
N GLY A 135 31.79 -9.98 9.23
CA GLY A 135 32.66 -11.12 9.56
C GLY A 135 31.87 -12.32 10.09
N GLU A 136 30.93 -12.10 11.02
CA GLU A 136 30.04 -13.14 11.53
C GLU A 136 29.15 -13.74 10.42
N TRP A 137 28.64 -12.88 9.53
CA TRP A 137 27.88 -13.32 8.36
C TRP A 137 28.72 -14.18 7.41
N LEU A 138 29.93 -13.76 7.04
CA LEU A 138 30.81 -14.53 6.16
C LEU A 138 31.14 -15.92 6.72
N VAL A 139 31.37 -16.01 8.03
CA VAL A 139 31.58 -17.30 8.71
C VAL A 139 30.32 -18.17 8.64
N ALA A 140 29.15 -17.61 8.93
CA ALA A 140 27.88 -18.35 8.83
C ALA A 140 27.54 -18.74 7.38
N ALA A 141 28.01 -17.95 6.42
CA ALA A 141 27.88 -18.18 4.99
C ALA A 141 28.96 -19.14 4.44
N GLU A 142 29.90 -19.65 5.25
CA GLU A 142 31.03 -20.46 4.76
C GLU A 142 31.76 -19.80 3.56
N ALA A 143 31.78 -18.47 3.53
CA ALA A 143 32.33 -17.67 2.44
C ALA A 143 33.76 -17.24 2.78
N GLU A 144 34.66 -17.30 1.80
CA GLU A 144 36.01 -16.76 1.96
C GLU A 144 35.97 -15.24 1.99
N ALA A 145 36.76 -14.63 2.88
CA ALA A 145 36.88 -13.18 2.96
C ALA A 145 37.44 -12.61 1.64
N ALA A 146 36.99 -11.41 1.26
CA ALA A 146 37.49 -10.73 0.07
C ALA A 146 39.02 -10.57 0.13
N PRO A 147 39.77 -10.95 -0.93
CA PRO A 147 41.23 -10.93 -0.91
C PRO A 147 41.85 -9.52 -0.79
N ASP A 148 41.11 -8.46 -1.14
CA ASP A 148 41.65 -7.08 -1.31
C ASP A 148 41.01 -6.03 -0.37
N GLY A 149 40.81 -6.36 0.91
CA GLY A 149 40.38 -5.42 1.95
C GLY A 149 39.05 -5.81 2.61
N SER A 150 38.62 -5.04 3.64
CA SER A 150 37.34 -5.35 4.30
C SER A 150 36.16 -4.99 3.39
N ILE A 151 35.14 -5.86 3.36
CA ILE A 151 33.90 -5.61 2.60
C ILE A 151 33.30 -4.25 2.99
N ALA A 152 33.34 -3.86 4.26
CA ALA A 152 32.85 -2.55 4.71
C ALA A 152 33.59 -1.38 4.03
N SER A 153 34.90 -1.50 3.81
CA SER A 153 35.69 -0.49 3.10
C SER A 153 35.28 -0.40 1.62
N ILE A 154 35.03 -1.55 0.99
CA ILE A 154 34.54 -1.62 -0.40
C ILE A 154 33.14 -1.00 -0.51
N MET A 155 32.24 -1.30 0.43
CA MET A 155 30.90 -0.71 0.50
C MET A 155 30.98 0.82 0.60
N ALA A 156 31.80 1.33 1.52
CA ALA A 156 31.96 2.76 1.75
C ALA A 156 32.46 3.49 0.49
N GLU A 157 33.42 2.90 -0.23
CA GLU A 157 33.93 3.45 -1.49
C GLU A 157 32.86 3.45 -2.59
N ARG A 158 32.12 2.34 -2.74
CA ARG A 158 31.04 2.23 -3.74
C ARG A 158 29.92 3.24 -3.51
N LEU A 159 29.48 3.39 -2.26
CA LEU A 159 28.44 4.37 -1.91
C LEU A 159 28.91 5.80 -2.23
N ARG A 160 30.13 6.17 -1.84
CA ARG A 160 30.70 7.50 -2.08
C ARG A 160 30.88 7.81 -3.56
N SER A 161 31.38 6.85 -4.33
CA SER A 161 31.62 6.98 -5.78
C SER A 161 30.34 6.89 -6.62
N GLY A 162 29.23 6.42 -6.05
CA GLY A 162 28.01 6.12 -6.81
C GLY A 162 28.03 4.76 -7.53
N ASN A 163 29.03 3.91 -7.27
CA ASN A 163 29.23 2.59 -7.89
C ASN A 163 28.48 1.46 -7.14
N PHE A 164 27.21 1.70 -6.84
CA PHE A 164 26.28 0.76 -6.21
C PHE A 164 25.05 0.59 -7.10
N GLY A 165 24.26 -0.46 -6.90
CA GLY A 165 23.02 -0.69 -7.64
C GLY A 165 21.82 0.01 -7.01
N ILE A 166 20.84 0.41 -7.82
CA ILE A 166 19.55 0.95 -7.37
C ILE A 166 18.41 0.10 -7.93
N MET A 167 17.53 -0.38 -7.05
CA MET A 167 16.42 -1.25 -7.40
C MET A 167 15.10 -0.73 -6.87
N LEU A 168 14.06 -0.85 -7.67
CA LEU A 168 12.67 -0.79 -7.22
C LEU A 168 12.09 -2.21 -7.24
N VAL A 169 11.61 -2.69 -6.10
CA VAL A 169 10.90 -3.97 -5.95
C VAL A 169 9.43 -3.68 -5.73
N SER A 170 8.57 -4.39 -6.44
CA SER A 170 7.12 -4.25 -6.32
C SER A 170 6.44 -5.60 -6.23
N ASP A 171 5.27 -5.64 -5.59
CA ASP A 171 4.41 -6.82 -5.55
C ASP A 171 3.53 -6.94 -6.82
N TYR A 172 3.64 -5.97 -7.73
CA TYR A 172 2.90 -5.90 -9.00
C TYR A 172 3.67 -5.14 -10.11
N PHE A 173 3.45 -5.52 -11.37
CA PHE A 173 4.10 -4.91 -12.53
C PHE A 173 3.41 -3.64 -13.05
N LYS A 174 4.18 -2.57 -13.26
CA LYS A 174 3.70 -1.35 -13.92
C LYS A 174 4.64 -0.88 -15.02
N ALA A 175 4.07 -0.71 -16.22
CA ALA A 175 4.81 -0.27 -17.40
C ALA A 175 5.48 1.11 -17.22
N SER A 176 4.84 2.04 -16.52
CA SER A 176 5.42 3.37 -16.27
C SER A 176 6.62 3.33 -15.32
N ASP A 177 6.64 2.39 -14.35
CA ASP A 177 7.80 2.20 -13.46
C ASP A 177 8.98 1.63 -14.23
N ARG A 178 8.72 0.65 -15.11
CA ARG A 178 9.75 0.12 -16.02
C ARG A 178 10.35 1.22 -16.90
N ALA A 179 9.51 2.03 -17.55
CA ALA A 179 9.98 3.10 -18.44
C ALA A 179 10.78 4.18 -17.66
N ALA A 180 10.35 4.50 -16.44
CA ALA A 180 11.07 5.42 -15.58
C ALA A 180 12.41 4.84 -15.09
N ALA A 181 12.48 3.54 -14.79
CA ALA A 181 13.73 2.85 -14.43
C ALA A 181 14.77 2.94 -15.56
N GLU A 182 14.35 2.70 -16.80
CA GLU A 182 15.19 2.82 -17.99
C GLU A 182 15.71 4.26 -18.16
N SER A 183 14.81 5.24 -18.08
CA SER A 183 15.19 6.65 -18.14
C SER A 183 16.19 7.04 -17.04
N PHE A 184 15.95 6.58 -15.81
CA PHE A 184 16.81 6.84 -14.66
C PHE A 184 18.22 6.25 -14.84
N ALA A 185 18.33 5.03 -15.38
CA ALA A 185 19.60 4.39 -15.70
C ALA A 185 20.42 5.16 -16.75
N HIS A 186 19.75 5.77 -17.73
CA HIS A 186 20.42 6.54 -18.78
C HIS A 186 20.80 7.96 -18.39
N THR A 187 20.08 8.57 -17.44
CA THR A 187 20.16 10.03 -17.21
C THR A 187 20.59 10.44 -15.80
N VAL A 188 20.45 9.57 -14.79
CA VAL A 188 20.65 9.94 -13.38
C VAL A 188 21.72 9.10 -12.69
N HIS A 189 21.74 7.80 -12.92
CA HIS A 189 22.59 6.88 -12.17
C HIS A 189 23.51 6.06 -13.09
N GLY A 190 24.82 6.21 -12.91
CA GLY A 190 25.84 5.53 -13.72
C GLY A 190 26.12 4.08 -13.31
N GLY A 191 25.62 3.64 -12.15
CA GLY A 191 25.69 2.25 -11.70
C GLY A 191 24.52 1.40 -12.21
N PRO A 192 24.41 0.14 -11.74
CA PRO A 192 23.33 -0.76 -12.14
C PRO A 192 21.95 -0.29 -11.67
N VAL A 193 20.94 -0.43 -12.53
CA VAL A 193 19.55 -0.11 -12.19
C VAL A 193 18.66 -1.33 -12.46
N ALA A 194 17.72 -1.61 -11.56
CA ALA A 194 16.81 -2.74 -11.72
C ALA A 194 15.37 -2.40 -11.33
N TYR A 195 14.41 -2.88 -12.12
CA TYR A 195 13.02 -2.96 -11.70
C TYR A 195 12.64 -4.42 -11.54
N ALA A 196 12.25 -4.80 -10.33
CA ALA A 196 11.88 -6.15 -9.98
C ALA A 196 10.42 -6.23 -9.53
N VAL A 197 9.76 -7.30 -9.92
CA VAL A 197 8.47 -7.72 -9.39
C VAL A 197 8.67 -9.04 -8.70
N VAL A 198 8.18 -9.15 -7.47
CA VAL A 198 8.32 -10.36 -6.68
C VAL A 198 6.95 -11.00 -6.51
N ASN A 199 6.88 -12.29 -6.81
CA ASN A 199 5.67 -13.08 -6.65
C ASN A 199 6.01 -14.41 -5.94
N PRO A 200 5.66 -14.56 -4.66
CA PRO A 200 5.77 -15.85 -4.00
C PRO A 200 4.69 -16.80 -4.51
N ASP A 201 4.98 -18.08 -4.64
CA ASP A 201 3.96 -19.12 -4.82
C ASP A 201 4.28 -20.36 -3.98
N GLU A 202 3.55 -21.45 -4.19
CA GLU A 202 3.74 -22.71 -3.46
C GLU A 202 5.14 -23.33 -3.67
N THR A 203 5.88 -22.90 -4.69
CA THR A 203 7.20 -23.44 -5.06
C THR A 203 8.36 -22.55 -4.63
N GLY A 204 8.10 -21.30 -4.19
CA GLY A 204 9.15 -20.43 -3.67
C GLY A 204 8.92 -18.94 -3.86
N PHE A 205 9.99 -18.16 -3.68
CA PHE A 205 9.99 -16.70 -3.77
C PHE A 205 10.59 -16.25 -5.11
N HIS A 206 9.73 -15.93 -6.08
CA HIS A 206 10.17 -15.71 -7.46
C HIS A 206 10.39 -14.24 -7.79
N TRP A 207 11.51 -13.96 -8.42
CA TRP A 207 11.90 -12.63 -8.88
C TRP A 207 11.73 -12.51 -10.40
N HIS A 208 10.97 -11.52 -10.83
CA HIS A 208 10.82 -11.14 -12.23
C HIS A 208 11.47 -9.78 -12.45
N VAL A 209 12.57 -9.76 -13.21
CA VAL A 209 13.47 -8.61 -13.25
C VAL A 209 13.56 -7.99 -14.64
N LYS A 210 13.66 -6.66 -14.68
CA LYS A 210 14.27 -5.90 -15.77
C LYS A 210 15.52 -5.19 -15.25
N TYR A 211 16.65 -5.47 -15.89
CA TYR A 211 17.97 -4.97 -15.49
C TYR A 211 18.52 -4.03 -16.56
N PHE A 212 19.09 -2.91 -16.12
CA PHE A 212 19.63 -1.85 -16.96
C PHE A 212 21.05 -1.54 -16.47
N ARG A 213 22.06 -1.80 -17.32
CA ARG A 213 23.47 -1.54 -16.99
C ARG A 213 24.07 -0.55 -18.01
N PRO A 214 24.58 0.61 -17.56
CA PRO A 214 25.36 1.49 -18.42
C PRO A 214 26.70 0.85 -18.80
N GLY A 215 27.06 0.86 -20.08
CA GLY A 215 28.41 0.51 -20.56
C GLY A 215 28.74 -0.97 -20.78
N ALA A 216 27.78 -1.90 -20.61
CA ALA A 216 27.94 -3.27 -21.09
C ALA A 216 27.50 -3.37 -22.56
N ASP A 217 28.28 -4.07 -23.39
CA ASP A 217 27.96 -4.30 -24.80
C ASP A 217 26.56 -4.93 -24.90
N PRO A 218 25.60 -4.34 -25.63
CA PRO A 218 24.21 -4.82 -25.69
C PRO A 218 24.07 -6.29 -26.13
N GLY A 219 25.09 -6.87 -26.75
CA GLY A 219 25.17 -8.29 -27.12
C GLY A 219 25.72 -9.23 -26.04
N SER A 220 26.38 -8.71 -24.99
CA SER A 220 26.98 -9.48 -23.89
C SER A 220 26.03 -9.63 -22.69
N VAL A 221 25.15 -8.67 -22.52
CA VAL A 221 23.95 -8.83 -21.72
C VAL A 221 22.94 -9.38 -22.71
N ILE A 222 22.79 -10.71 -22.81
CA ILE A 222 21.52 -11.28 -23.25
C ILE A 222 20.52 -10.46 -22.49
N SER A 223 19.75 -9.63 -23.20
CA SER A 223 18.67 -8.88 -22.59
C SER A 223 17.95 -9.90 -21.74
N ALA A 224 18.15 -9.83 -20.43
CA ALA A 224 17.37 -10.57 -19.47
C ALA A 224 16.02 -9.84 -19.42
N SER A 225 15.43 -9.61 -20.59
CA SER A 225 14.03 -9.84 -20.78
C SER A 225 13.79 -11.31 -20.43
N VAL A 226 13.77 -11.59 -19.14
CA VAL A 226 12.80 -12.55 -18.64
C VAL A 226 11.48 -11.94 -19.07
N THR A 227 10.98 -12.45 -20.18
CA THR A 227 9.57 -12.46 -20.54
C THR A 227 8.90 -13.32 -19.47
N SER A 228 8.74 -12.75 -18.28
CA SER A 228 7.58 -13.07 -17.49
C SER A 228 6.46 -12.38 -18.22
N ASP A 229 5.48 -13.15 -18.64
CA ASP A 229 4.20 -12.70 -19.15
C ASP A 229 3.54 -11.82 -18.10
N PHE A 230 4.01 -10.57 -18.00
CA PHE A 230 3.37 -9.53 -17.24
C PHE A 230 2.12 -9.16 -18.01
N VAL A 231 1.13 -10.03 -17.92
CA VAL A 231 -0.24 -9.66 -18.15
C VAL A 231 -0.53 -8.68 -17.02
N PRO A 232 -0.78 -7.39 -17.31
CA PRO A 232 -1.28 -6.50 -16.28
C PRO A 232 -2.57 -7.12 -15.76
N GLU A 233 -2.53 -7.78 -14.60
CA GLU A 233 -3.76 -8.24 -13.95
C GLU A 233 -4.59 -6.98 -13.73
N LYS A 234 -5.66 -6.83 -14.51
CA LYS A 234 -6.60 -5.72 -14.33
C LYS A 234 -6.97 -5.70 -12.86
N MET A 235 -6.62 -4.59 -12.19
CA MET A 235 -6.91 -4.39 -10.77
C MET A 235 -8.36 -4.76 -10.54
N GLN A 236 -8.58 -5.90 -9.88
CA GLN A 236 -9.92 -6.47 -9.79
C GLN A 236 -10.80 -5.48 -9.02
N LEU A 237 -12.04 -5.29 -9.47
CA LEU A 237 -13.00 -4.43 -8.78
C LEU A 237 -13.63 -5.19 -7.60
N VAL A 238 -14.16 -4.46 -6.63
CA VAL A 238 -14.87 -5.05 -5.49
C VAL A 238 -16.30 -5.34 -5.91
N THR A 239 -16.66 -6.62 -5.88
CA THR A 239 -18.02 -7.15 -6.04
C THR A 239 -18.53 -7.65 -4.68
N PRO A 240 -19.84 -7.93 -4.52
CA PRO A 240 -20.37 -8.55 -3.29
C PRO A 240 -19.60 -9.81 -2.87
N THR A 241 -19.39 -10.75 -3.80
CA THR A 241 -18.64 -11.98 -3.53
C THR A 241 -17.21 -11.70 -3.11
N ARG A 242 -16.52 -10.80 -3.83
CA ARG A 242 -15.12 -10.49 -3.55
C ARG A 242 -14.94 -9.74 -2.24
N LEU A 243 -15.89 -8.89 -1.85
CA LEU A 243 -15.81 -8.17 -0.58
C LEU A 243 -15.64 -9.12 0.61
N ARG A 244 -16.30 -10.28 0.59
CA ARG A 244 -16.21 -11.30 1.66
C ARG A 244 -14.79 -11.83 1.85
N SER A 245 -13.97 -11.89 0.80
CA SER A 245 -12.57 -12.31 0.88
C SER A 245 -11.64 -11.18 1.28
N LEU A 246 -12.05 -9.92 1.10
CA LEU A 246 -11.22 -8.75 1.41
C LEU A 246 -11.32 -8.33 2.89
N VAL A 247 -12.47 -8.50 3.52
CA VAL A 247 -12.66 -8.07 4.91
C VAL A 247 -12.19 -9.10 5.94
N SER A 248 -11.94 -8.64 7.17
CA SER A 248 -11.61 -9.51 8.31
C SER A 248 -12.68 -10.58 8.56
N PRO A 249 -12.35 -11.73 9.20
CA PRO A 249 -13.36 -12.72 9.58
C PRO A 249 -14.51 -12.12 10.41
N ALA A 250 -14.20 -11.19 11.31
CA ALA A 250 -15.21 -10.51 12.12
C ALA A 250 -16.12 -9.62 11.26
N CYS A 251 -15.56 -8.87 10.32
CA CYS A 251 -16.34 -8.08 9.35
C CYS A 251 -17.13 -8.96 8.37
N ARG A 252 -16.62 -10.14 8.00
CA ARG A 252 -17.34 -11.12 7.18
C ARG A 252 -18.60 -11.58 7.91
N ASN A 253 -18.53 -11.81 9.21
CA ASN A 253 -19.71 -12.14 10.02
C ASN A 253 -20.72 -10.99 10.01
N LEU A 254 -20.29 -9.73 10.11
CA LEU A 254 -21.20 -8.57 9.97
C LEU A 254 -21.87 -8.51 8.59
N LEU A 255 -21.12 -8.80 7.52
CA LEU A 255 -21.66 -8.84 6.16
C LEU A 255 -22.76 -9.90 6.04
N ASP A 256 -22.44 -11.12 6.47
CA ASP A 256 -23.29 -12.30 6.27
C ASP A 256 -24.51 -12.29 7.21
N ALA A 257 -24.36 -11.80 8.44
CA ALA A 257 -25.43 -11.81 9.44
C ALA A 257 -26.33 -10.56 9.40
N ILE A 258 -25.82 -9.42 8.92
CA ILE A 258 -26.54 -8.14 9.02
C ILE A 258 -26.65 -7.46 7.65
N VAL A 259 -25.53 -7.11 7.02
CA VAL A 259 -25.53 -6.22 5.85
C VAL A 259 -26.27 -6.83 4.66
N TYR A 260 -25.90 -8.03 4.21
CA TYR A 260 -26.54 -8.66 3.05
C TYR A 260 -27.99 -9.05 3.33
N PRO A 261 -28.34 -9.68 4.47
CA PRO A 261 -29.73 -9.96 4.79
C PRO A 261 -30.63 -8.71 4.77
N ARG A 262 -30.17 -7.58 5.34
CA ARG A 262 -30.93 -6.33 5.35
C ARG A 262 -31.07 -5.73 3.95
N LEU A 263 -30.02 -5.76 3.14
CA LEU A 263 -30.10 -5.33 1.75
C LEU A 263 -31.09 -6.18 0.93
N HIS A 264 -31.08 -7.50 1.12
CA HIS A 264 -32.05 -8.38 0.46
C HIS A 264 -33.48 -8.11 0.91
N ALA A 265 -33.70 -7.82 2.21
CA ALA A 265 -35.00 -7.41 2.73
C ALA A 265 -35.52 -6.10 2.08
N LEU A 266 -34.60 -5.20 1.70
CA LEU A 266 -34.88 -3.99 0.92
C LEU A 266 -35.06 -4.25 -0.59
N GLY A 267 -35.08 -5.51 -1.04
CA GLY A 267 -35.26 -5.89 -2.44
C GLY A 267 -33.99 -5.83 -3.29
N TRP A 268 -32.80 -5.71 -2.67
CA TRP A 268 -31.54 -5.80 -3.41
C TRP A 268 -31.34 -7.21 -3.97
N ASN A 269 -31.17 -7.31 -5.29
CA ASN A 269 -30.94 -8.55 -6.03
C ASN A 269 -29.48 -8.67 -6.50
N GLU A 270 -28.55 -8.18 -5.68
CA GLU A 270 -27.11 -8.13 -5.95
C GLU A 270 -26.67 -7.20 -7.11
N ARG A 271 -27.60 -6.47 -7.75
CA ARG A 271 -27.22 -5.45 -8.73
C ARG A 271 -26.37 -4.36 -8.09
N HIS A 272 -25.24 -4.05 -8.73
CA HIS A 272 -24.26 -3.12 -8.18
C HIS A 272 -23.42 -2.42 -9.25
N VAL A 273 -22.77 -1.33 -8.83
CA VAL A 273 -21.68 -0.70 -9.59
C VAL A 273 -20.38 -0.96 -8.85
N ALA A 274 -19.52 -1.81 -9.42
CA ALA A 274 -18.24 -2.18 -8.83
C ALA A 274 -17.22 -1.02 -8.92
N LYS A 275 -16.46 -0.82 -7.85
CA LYS A 275 -15.39 0.20 -7.72
C LYS A 275 -14.14 -0.45 -7.13
N ARG A 276 -13.03 0.30 -7.07
CA ARG A 276 -11.73 -0.21 -6.57
C ARG A 276 -11.74 -0.69 -5.13
N SER A 277 -12.54 -0.08 -4.25
CA SER A 277 -12.59 -0.38 -2.81
C SER A 277 -14.01 -0.59 -2.28
N ALA A 278 -14.99 -0.72 -3.18
CA ALA A 278 -16.39 -0.86 -2.82
C ALA A 278 -17.23 -1.29 -4.01
N PHE A 279 -18.50 -1.55 -3.76
CA PHE A 279 -19.54 -1.44 -4.76
C PHE A 279 -20.65 -0.50 -4.27
N ASN A 280 -21.38 0.09 -5.20
CA ASN A 280 -22.64 0.76 -4.87
C ASN A 280 -23.77 -0.27 -5.01
N ALA A 281 -24.52 -0.54 -3.94
CA ALA A 281 -25.70 -1.40 -3.98
C ALA A 281 -26.86 -0.64 -4.64
N ILE A 282 -27.48 -1.24 -5.66
CA ILE A 282 -28.61 -0.67 -6.39
C ILE A 282 -29.91 -1.20 -5.77
N ILE A 283 -30.65 -0.34 -5.08
CA ILE A 283 -31.83 -0.71 -4.29
C ILE A 283 -33.09 -0.19 -5.00
N PRO A 284 -34.16 -1.02 -5.11
CA PRO A 284 -35.43 -0.57 -5.69
C PRO A 284 -36.16 0.40 -4.74
N VAL A 285 -36.51 1.59 -5.22
CA VAL A 285 -37.28 2.60 -4.48
C VAL A 285 -38.25 3.31 -5.41
N GLY A 286 -39.54 3.34 -5.07
CA GLY A 286 -40.56 4.11 -5.81
C GLY A 286 -40.64 3.78 -7.32
N GLY A 287 -40.39 2.52 -7.71
CA GLY A 287 -40.36 2.07 -9.11
C GLY A 287 -39.04 2.33 -9.85
N SER A 288 -38.05 2.95 -9.20
CA SER A 288 -36.70 3.16 -9.74
C SER A 288 -35.68 2.25 -9.05
N SER A 289 -34.50 2.07 -9.64
CA SER A 289 -33.38 1.31 -9.07
C SER A 289 -32.19 2.23 -8.87
N ILE A 290 -31.82 2.51 -7.62
CA ILE A 290 -30.95 3.65 -7.28
C ILE A 290 -29.74 3.18 -6.46
N PRO A 291 -28.52 3.65 -6.78
CA PRO A 291 -27.31 3.28 -6.02
C PRO A 291 -27.21 4.09 -4.71
N LEU A 292 -28.00 3.72 -3.70
CA LEU A 292 -28.19 4.50 -2.47
C LEU A 292 -27.17 4.21 -1.36
N LEU A 293 -26.48 3.06 -1.43
CA LEU A 293 -25.54 2.63 -0.40
C LEU A 293 -24.20 2.22 -1.01
N VAL A 294 -23.10 2.68 -0.43
CA VAL A 294 -21.75 2.15 -0.71
C VAL A 294 -21.41 1.10 0.32
N VAL A 295 -21.08 -0.10 -0.14
CA VAL A 295 -20.65 -1.23 0.69
C VAL A 295 -19.27 -1.64 0.21
N GLY A 296 -18.29 -1.69 1.11
CA GLY A 296 -16.93 -1.97 0.68
C GLY A 296 -15.92 -2.01 1.80
N THR A 297 -14.67 -1.82 1.44
CA THR A 297 -13.58 -1.74 2.39
C THR A 297 -13.15 -0.30 2.59
N SER A 298 -12.51 0.00 3.71
CA SER A 298 -12.03 1.34 3.99
C SER A 298 -11.13 1.88 2.87
N GLU A 299 -11.17 3.19 2.67
CA GLU A 299 -10.36 3.82 1.62
C GLU A 299 -8.86 3.69 1.99
N LEU A 300 -8.00 3.39 1.00
CA LEU A 300 -6.57 3.17 1.24
C LEU A 300 -5.89 4.39 1.89
N ASP A 301 -6.34 5.60 1.54
CA ASP A 301 -5.86 6.89 2.06
C ASP A 301 -6.40 7.26 3.46
N ALA A 302 -7.19 6.39 4.10
CA ALA A 302 -7.71 6.60 5.45
C ALA A 302 -6.59 6.65 6.50
N LYS A 303 -6.06 7.83 6.83
CA LYS A 303 -4.95 8.00 7.79
C LYS A 303 -5.25 7.51 9.21
N ALA A 304 -6.53 7.47 9.60
CA ALA A 304 -6.98 7.07 10.94
C ALA A 304 -7.06 5.55 11.15
N LEU A 305 -6.80 4.75 10.12
CA LEU A 305 -6.82 3.29 10.22
C LEU A 305 -5.41 2.74 10.19
N GLU A 306 -5.14 1.82 11.12
CA GLU A 306 -3.91 1.06 11.14
C GLU A 306 -3.70 0.29 9.83
N ARG A 307 -2.44 0.07 9.45
CA ARG A 307 -2.10 -0.57 8.17
C ARG A 307 -2.71 -1.98 8.08
N HIS A 308 -2.77 -2.74 9.18
CA HIS A 308 -3.34 -4.08 9.23
C HIS A 308 -4.86 -4.11 8.88
N ALA A 309 -5.59 -3.02 9.15
CA ALA A 309 -7.01 -2.87 8.82
C ALA A 309 -7.26 -2.53 7.33
N LYS A 310 -6.21 -2.51 6.50
CA LYS A 310 -6.26 -2.21 5.07
C LYS A 310 -5.77 -3.37 4.20
N ILE A 311 -5.57 -4.55 4.80
CA ILE A 311 -5.02 -5.74 4.14
C ILE A 311 -6.12 -6.73 3.75
N ASP A 312 -6.03 -7.45 2.63
CA ASP A 312 -7.05 -8.38 2.14
C ASP A 312 -7.18 -9.51 3.17
N GLY A 313 -8.42 -9.85 3.54
CA GLY A 313 -8.71 -10.75 4.65
C GLY A 313 -8.57 -10.11 6.04
N GLY A 314 -8.20 -8.83 6.12
CA GLY A 314 -8.11 -8.02 7.34
C GLY A 314 -8.76 -6.64 7.20
N GLN A 315 -9.36 -6.31 6.05
CA GLN A 315 -9.91 -4.97 5.82
C GLN A 315 -11.12 -4.71 6.71
N THR A 316 -11.24 -3.48 7.17
CA THR A 316 -12.44 -2.96 7.80
C THR A 316 -13.56 -2.76 6.76
N LEU A 317 -14.80 -2.82 7.25
CA LEU A 317 -16.02 -2.74 6.48
C LEU A 317 -16.61 -1.32 6.53
N LYS A 318 -16.72 -0.66 5.37
CA LYS A 318 -17.42 0.62 5.22
C LYS A 318 -18.84 0.43 4.70
N ILE A 319 -19.77 1.19 5.28
CA ILE A 319 -21.18 1.25 4.89
C ILE A 319 -21.60 2.72 4.89
N ASN A 320 -21.80 3.30 3.69
CA ASN A 320 -21.99 4.75 3.56
C ASN A 320 -23.27 5.07 2.75
N PRO A 321 -24.25 5.80 3.32
CA PRO A 321 -25.42 6.27 2.58
C PRO A 321 -25.02 7.39 1.61
N ARG A 322 -25.66 7.45 0.43
CA ARG A 322 -25.38 8.44 -0.64
C ARG A 322 -26.51 9.45 -0.81
N PHE A 323 -26.37 10.62 -0.20
CA PHE A 323 -27.42 11.64 -0.22
C PHE A 323 -27.59 12.36 -1.55
N LYS A 324 -26.58 12.36 -2.43
CA LYS A 324 -26.75 12.90 -3.79
C LYS A 324 -27.74 12.08 -4.59
N ALA A 325 -27.71 10.75 -4.44
CA ALA A 325 -28.66 9.87 -5.11
C ALA A 325 -30.09 10.06 -4.56
N VAL A 326 -30.22 10.29 -3.25
CA VAL A 326 -31.50 10.63 -2.61
C VAL A 326 -32.04 11.98 -3.11
N LEU A 327 -31.19 13.01 -3.16
CA LEU A 327 -31.57 14.33 -3.65
C LEU A 327 -32.03 14.27 -5.12
N ASN A 328 -31.26 13.59 -5.98
CA ASN A 328 -31.60 13.43 -7.39
C ASN A 328 -32.93 12.70 -7.60
N GLN A 329 -33.24 11.72 -6.75
CA GLN A 329 -34.49 10.97 -6.86
C GLN A 329 -35.69 11.77 -6.37
N THR A 330 -35.55 12.47 -5.25
CA THR A 330 -36.68 13.08 -4.53
C THR A 330 -36.89 14.54 -4.90
N GLY A 331 -35.83 15.24 -5.31
CA GLY A 331 -35.80 16.71 -5.41
C GLY A 331 -35.98 17.42 -4.06
N ASN A 332 -35.98 16.69 -2.93
CA ASN A 332 -36.40 17.21 -1.63
C ASN A 332 -35.20 17.42 -0.71
N LEU A 333 -34.71 18.67 -0.66
CA LEU A 333 -33.56 19.05 0.17
C LEU A 333 -33.84 18.94 1.68
N ALA A 334 -35.07 19.21 2.11
CA ALA A 334 -35.46 19.11 3.52
C ALA A 334 -35.44 17.65 3.99
N PHE A 335 -35.93 16.73 3.15
CA PHE A 335 -35.86 15.28 3.38
C PHE A 335 -34.40 14.81 3.52
N VAL A 336 -33.53 15.24 2.60
CA VAL A 336 -32.10 14.90 2.64
C VAL A 336 -31.44 15.39 3.93
N ASN A 337 -31.65 16.65 4.31
CA ASN A 337 -31.06 17.21 5.54
C ASN A 337 -31.59 16.53 6.81
N THR A 338 -32.87 16.15 6.84
CA THR A 338 -33.48 15.39 7.95
C THR A 338 -32.75 14.08 8.17
N TYR A 339 -32.54 13.29 7.11
CA TYR A 339 -31.84 12.02 7.26
C TYR A 339 -30.33 12.19 7.46
N MET A 340 -29.67 13.20 6.89
CA MET A 340 -28.28 13.50 7.22
C MET A 340 -28.09 13.76 8.73
N LYS A 341 -29.01 14.49 9.37
CA LYS A 341 -29.04 14.69 10.83
C LYS A 341 -29.27 13.36 11.57
N ARG A 342 -30.21 12.55 11.10
CA ARG A 342 -30.50 11.23 11.69
C ARG A 342 -29.28 10.29 11.66
N PHE A 343 -28.58 10.20 10.53
CA PHE A 343 -27.35 9.40 10.44
C PHE A 343 -26.19 10.01 11.23
N TYR A 344 -26.17 11.32 11.42
CA TYR A 344 -25.23 11.98 12.33
C TYR A 344 -25.40 11.53 13.78
N GLU A 345 -26.63 11.40 14.28
CA GLU A 345 -26.86 10.86 15.64
C GLU A 345 -26.29 9.44 15.81
N LEU A 346 -26.25 8.66 14.74
CA LEU A 346 -25.74 7.28 14.73
C LEU A 346 -24.21 7.17 14.52
N GLY A 347 -23.51 8.30 14.34
CA GLY A 347 -22.05 8.31 14.17
C GLY A 347 -21.57 8.46 12.72
N TRP A 348 -22.44 8.70 11.74
CA TRP A 348 -22.02 9.02 10.37
C TRP A 348 -21.70 10.51 10.22
N ARG A 349 -20.64 10.84 9.50
CA ARG A 349 -20.14 12.22 9.36
C ARG A 349 -19.83 12.53 7.90
N GLY A 350 -19.75 13.81 7.54
CA GLY A 350 -19.19 14.22 6.25
C GLY A 350 -17.71 13.84 6.10
N ARG A 351 -17.14 13.98 4.89
CA ARG A 351 -15.70 13.76 4.67
C ARG A 351 -14.86 14.75 5.49
N ARG A 352 -13.65 14.36 5.92
CA ARG A 352 -12.73 15.28 6.62
C ARG A 352 -12.26 16.45 5.75
N ARG A 353 -12.02 16.18 4.47
CA ARG A 353 -11.67 17.19 3.47
C ARG A 353 -12.73 18.30 3.49
N GLU A 354 -12.28 19.56 3.54
CA GLU A 354 -13.11 20.77 3.60
C GLU A 354 -14.00 20.88 4.87
N ASN A 355 -13.59 20.24 5.98
CA ASN A 355 -14.28 20.33 7.28
C ASN A 355 -15.75 19.82 7.28
N LYS A 356 -16.17 19.06 6.26
CA LYS A 356 -17.54 18.54 6.14
C LYS A 356 -17.94 17.63 7.30
N HIS A 357 -16.99 16.88 7.85
CA HIS A 357 -17.17 16.05 9.06
C HIS A 357 -17.68 16.82 10.29
N LEU A 358 -17.42 18.13 10.39
CA LEU A 358 -17.86 18.98 11.51
C LEU A 358 -19.25 19.60 11.29
N ARG A 359 -19.75 19.61 10.04
CA ARG A 359 -20.96 20.35 9.65
C ARG A 359 -22.09 19.50 9.12
N TRP A 360 -21.79 18.45 8.35
CA TRP A 360 -22.80 17.62 7.72
C TRP A 360 -23.59 16.83 8.75
N GLY A 361 -24.91 17.04 8.79
CA GLY A 361 -25.80 16.49 9.80
C GLY A 361 -25.84 17.30 11.11
N VAL A 362 -25.09 18.40 11.21
CA VAL A 362 -25.18 19.38 12.31
C VAL A 362 -25.99 20.59 11.84
N THR A 363 -25.66 21.11 10.66
CA THR A 363 -26.36 22.23 10.01
C THR A 363 -26.99 21.76 8.72
N ASP A 364 -28.01 22.48 8.25
CA ASP A 364 -28.56 22.23 6.92
C ASP A 364 -27.53 22.55 5.83
N ILE A 365 -27.45 21.68 4.83
CA ILE A 365 -26.51 21.71 3.71
C ILE A 365 -27.28 22.04 2.43
N SER A 366 -26.69 22.83 1.53
CA SER A 366 -27.33 23.27 0.29
C SER A 366 -27.34 22.18 -0.79
N ALA A 367 -28.25 22.32 -1.77
CA ALA A 367 -28.35 21.40 -2.90
C ALA A 367 -27.08 21.43 -3.77
N GLU A 368 -26.45 22.59 -3.92
CA GLU A 368 -25.22 22.79 -4.69
C GLU A 368 -24.06 22.00 -4.06
N GLU A 369 -23.92 22.07 -2.73
CA GLU A 369 -22.86 21.35 -2.01
C GLU A 369 -23.05 19.83 -2.10
N ILE A 370 -24.29 19.34 -1.98
CA ILE A 370 -24.64 17.93 -2.19
C ILE A 370 -24.32 17.52 -3.63
N SER A 371 -24.67 18.34 -4.61
CA SER A 371 -24.47 18.06 -6.04
C SER A 371 -23.00 18.06 -6.46
N ALA A 372 -22.18 18.92 -5.86
CA ALA A 372 -20.74 19.02 -6.11
C ALA A 372 -19.93 17.83 -5.55
N SER A 373 -20.56 16.95 -4.76
CA SER A 373 -19.90 15.78 -4.17
C SER A 373 -20.74 14.51 -4.36
N GLU A 374 -20.26 13.37 -3.88
CA GLU A 374 -21.09 12.14 -3.80
C GLU A 374 -22.09 12.19 -2.62
N ALA A 375 -21.96 13.18 -1.74
CA ALA A 375 -22.65 13.31 -0.47
C ALA A 375 -22.73 11.99 0.32
N ALA A 376 -21.62 11.23 0.33
CA ALA A 376 -21.48 10.03 1.13
C ALA A 376 -21.08 10.40 2.55
N MET A 377 -21.89 10.01 3.54
CA MET A 377 -21.50 10.11 4.94
C MET A 377 -20.75 8.85 5.37
N ILE A 378 -19.71 9.00 6.16
CA ILE A 378 -18.78 7.93 6.57
C ILE A 378 -18.93 7.69 8.05
N TYR A 379 -18.92 6.43 8.48
CA TYR A 379 -18.98 6.10 9.90
C TYR A 379 -17.70 6.51 10.64
N TYR A 380 -17.86 7.44 11.58
CA TYR A 380 -16.85 7.99 12.48
C TYR A 380 -17.51 8.29 13.84
N PRO A 381 -17.73 7.26 14.68
CA PRO A 381 -18.42 7.44 15.95
C PRO A 381 -17.64 8.33 16.92
N VAL A 382 -16.30 8.28 16.86
CA VAL A 382 -15.37 9.16 17.60
C VAL A 382 -14.18 9.50 16.71
N GLU A 383 -13.38 10.52 17.07
CA GLU A 383 -12.31 11.04 16.20
C GLU A 383 -11.28 9.98 15.76
N ASP A 384 -11.02 8.98 16.60
CA ASP A 384 -10.01 7.96 16.33
C ASP A 384 -10.60 6.63 15.82
N GLN A 385 -11.92 6.55 15.64
CA GLN A 385 -12.57 5.35 15.14
C GLN A 385 -13.25 5.63 13.81
N ARG A 386 -12.98 4.77 12.83
CA ARG A 386 -13.55 4.84 11.48
C ARG A 386 -13.97 3.44 11.04
N ASP A 387 -15.08 3.36 10.31
CA ASP A 387 -15.59 2.13 9.69
C ASP A 387 -15.78 1.00 10.74
N HIS A 388 -16.18 -0.19 10.29
CA HIS A 388 -16.45 -1.34 11.18
C HIS A 388 -15.27 -2.30 11.11
N SER A 389 -14.80 -2.78 12.25
CA SER A 389 -13.71 -3.76 12.37
C SER A 389 -14.18 -5.10 12.93
N GLY A 390 -15.47 -5.22 13.25
CA GLY A 390 -15.99 -6.37 13.99
C GLY A 390 -15.78 -6.24 15.50
N ARG A 391 -15.60 -5.01 15.99
CA ARG A 391 -15.49 -4.72 17.42
C ARG A 391 -16.86 -4.83 18.10
N GLU A 392 -16.83 -4.92 19.43
CA GLU A 392 -18.05 -4.84 20.24
C GLU A 392 -18.84 -3.57 19.90
N GLY A 393 -20.16 -3.70 19.75
CA GLY A 393 -21.06 -2.63 19.33
C GLY A 393 -21.22 -2.43 17.82
N ASP A 394 -20.33 -2.94 16.95
CA ASP A 394 -20.48 -2.77 15.49
C ASP A 394 -21.76 -3.43 14.95
N ALA A 395 -22.15 -4.59 15.50
CA ALA A 395 -23.38 -5.28 15.11
C ALA A 395 -24.65 -4.50 15.46
N GLU A 396 -24.69 -3.92 16.66
CA GLU A 396 -25.78 -3.06 17.11
C GLU A 396 -25.83 -1.77 16.30
N ASN A 397 -24.67 -1.15 16.07
CA ASN A 397 -24.56 0.06 15.28
C ASN A 397 -25.05 -0.14 13.83
N LEU A 398 -24.64 -1.23 13.17
CA LEU A 398 -25.15 -1.58 11.84
C LEU A 398 -26.66 -1.85 11.85
N SER A 399 -27.18 -2.49 12.91
CA SER A 399 -28.62 -2.73 13.03
C SER A 399 -29.39 -1.42 13.15
N ASN A 400 -28.90 -0.47 13.95
CA ASN A 400 -29.48 0.87 14.11
C ASN A 400 -29.37 1.67 12.80
N PHE A 401 -28.26 1.57 12.09
CA PHE A 401 -28.10 2.14 10.76
C PHE A 401 -29.16 1.62 9.78
N PHE A 402 -29.33 0.31 9.68
CA PHE A 402 -30.31 -0.28 8.77
C PHE A 402 -31.74 0.07 9.18
N ALA A 403 -32.06 0.18 10.47
CA ALA A 403 -33.37 0.66 10.90
C ALA A 403 -33.67 2.09 10.38
N ALA A 404 -32.72 3.02 10.52
CA ALA A 404 -32.86 4.37 10.00
C ALA A 404 -32.85 4.42 8.46
N PHE A 405 -32.10 3.52 7.82
CA PHE A 405 -32.07 3.42 6.36
C PHE A 405 -33.38 2.86 5.79
N ASP A 406 -33.96 1.84 6.43
CA ASP A 406 -35.27 1.28 6.09
C ASP A 406 -36.36 2.36 6.22
N GLU A 407 -36.34 3.15 7.30
CA GLU A 407 -37.23 4.30 7.51
C GLU A 407 -37.11 5.34 6.38
N MET A 408 -35.87 5.67 5.99
CA MET A 408 -35.59 6.58 4.88
C MET A 408 -36.15 6.07 3.56
N ILE A 409 -35.96 4.79 3.25
CA ILE A 409 -36.46 4.19 2.01
C ILE A 409 -37.99 4.18 2.00
N ALA A 410 -38.63 3.79 3.10
CA ALA A 410 -40.09 3.74 3.22
C ALA A 410 -40.73 5.13 3.13
N SER A 411 -40.05 6.14 3.66
CA SER A 411 -40.53 7.54 3.68
C SER A 411 -40.13 8.34 2.44
N MET A 412 -39.41 7.72 1.49
CA MET A 412 -38.87 8.45 0.35
C MET A 412 -40.02 8.99 -0.54
N PRO A 413 -40.10 10.32 -0.75
CA PRO A 413 -41.09 10.89 -1.64
C PRO A 413 -41.01 10.25 -3.04
N LYS A 414 -42.15 9.97 -3.66
CA LYS A 414 -42.18 9.59 -5.08
C LYS A 414 -41.47 10.68 -5.88
N ALA A 415 -40.72 10.27 -6.90
CA ALA A 415 -40.02 11.21 -7.77
C ALA A 415 -41.00 12.29 -8.22
N THR A 416 -40.71 13.54 -7.88
CA THR A 416 -41.41 14.66 -8.47
C THR A 416 -41.04 14.60 -9.95
N LEU A 417 -41.94 14.07 -10.78
CA LEU A 417 -41.86 14.21 -12.22
C LEU A 417 -41.93 15.72 -12.47
N ALA A 418 -40.78 16.38 -12.52
CA ALA A 418 -40.66 17.69 -13.14
C ALA A 418 -41.02 17.46 -14.60
N GLY A 419 -42.28 17.77 -14.95
CA GLY A 419 -42.76 17.70 -16.31
C GLY A 419 -42.13 18.78 -17.18
N GLY A 420 -42.10 18.51 -18.48
CA GLY A 420 -42.06 19.51 -19.56
C GLY A 420 -40.71 20.16 -19.80
#